data_AF-A0A9W8QZ52-F1
#
_entry.id   AF-A0A9W8QZ52-F1
#
_cell.length_a   1.000
_cell.length_b   1.000
_cell.length_c   1.000
_cell.angle_alpha   90.00
_cell.angle_beta   90.00
_cell.angle_gamma   90.00
#
_symmetry.space_group_name_H-M   'P 1'
#
loop_
_entity.id
_entity.type
_entity.pdbx_description
1 polymer ?
#
loop_
_entity_poly.entity_id
_entity_poly.type
_entity_poly.pdbx_seq_one_letter_code
_entity_poly.pdbx_strand_id
1 'polypeptide(L)'
;MGGNALAGFRECLDKDLIHSIVSKFGKSGGRISSAPVIYGSNFKPILDFTKFPVYSKSAPINRVILRDALADPVYDAGKLQYNKEFERYEIIQDKGRELVRVWFKDGSSDTGDILIGADGSHSRINKQLGLDNIRPLKTHTNLVLKTDLPTSRYLKMTPELHQTPVLTFADNKSMYFCAYLPERRPDEGEQSKPEVDFDDTLSSCMFGLFVPTNTVPEGLATMPAEQQWEFCRSSVKDWAPQL
;
A
#
# COMPACT_ATOMS: atom_id res chain seq x y z
N MET A 1 3.28 -9.06 -1.23
CA MET A 1 4.01 -9.98 -0.35
C MET A 1 4.95 -10.84 -1.15
N GLY A 2 6.26 -10.69 -0.96
CA GLY A 2 7.30 -11.47 -1.64
C GLY A 2 7.81 -12.64 -0.79
N GLY A 3 8.75 -13.42 -1.34
CA GLY A 3 9.28 -14.65 -0.72
C GLY A 3 9.85 -14.45 0.69
N ASN A 4 10.61 -13.38 0.94
CA ASN A 4 11.20 -13.11 2.25
C ASN A 4 10.14 -12.85 3.32
N ALA A 5 9.04 -12.19 2.97
CA ALA A 5 7.95 -11.97 3.92
C ALA A 5 7.23 -13.28 4.27
N LEU A 6 7.05 -14.17 3.28
CA LEU A 6 6.48 -15.51 3.51
C LEU A 6 7.42 -16.40 4.35
N ALA A 7 8.74 -16.22 4.23
CA ALA A 7 9.68 -16.88 5.11
C ALA A 7 9.49 -16.39 6.56
N GLY A 8 9.44 -15.08 6.78
CA GLY A 8 9.15 -14.52 8.12
C GLY A 8 7.82 -15.00 8.70
N PHE A 9 6.78 -15.14 7.88
CA PHE A 9 5.50 -15.69 8.32
C PHE A 9 5.62 -17.13 8.82
N ARG A 10 6.37 -17.99 8.12
CA ARG A 10 6.55 -19.39 8.52
C ARG A 10 7.32 -19.54 9.82
N GLU A 11 8.21 -18.60 10.13
CA GLU A 11 8.99 -18.59 11.37
C GLU A 11 8.20 -18.02 12.56
N CYS A 12 7.33 -17.03 12.30
CA CYS A 12 6.74 -16.24 13.38
C CYS A 12 5.24 -16.48 13.62
N LEU A 13 4.50 -17.07 12.68
CA LEU A 13 3.05 -17.19 12.73
C LEU A 13 2.60 -18.66 12.74
N ASP A 14 1.46 -18.93 13.36
CA ASP A 14 0.83 -20.24 13.27
C ASP A 14 0.28 -20.51 11.85
N LYS A 15 0.04 -21.79 11.55
CA LYS A 15 -0.38 -22.23 10.21
C LYS A 15 -1.75 -21.67 9.81
N ASP A 16 -2.65 -21.51 10.76
CA ASP A 16 -4.03 -21.09 10.49
C ASP A 16 -4.07 -19.61 10.14
N LEU A 17 -3.29 -18.78 10.84
CA LEU A 17 -3.09 -17.37 10.53
C LEU A 17 -2.40 -17.17 9.17
N ILE A 18 -1.36 -17.96 8.88
CA ILE A 18 -0.72 -17.94 7.56
C ILE A 18 -1.75 -18.27 6.47
N HIS A 19 -2.53 -19.32 6.66
CA HIS A 19 -3.55 -19.73 5.68
C HIS A 19 -4.61 -18.65 5.50
N SER A 20 -5.07 -18.04 6.60
CA SER A 20 -6.00 -16.91 6.58
C SER A 20 -5.46 -15.75 5.75
N ILE A 21 -4.21 -15.33 5.97
CA ILE A 21 -3.57 -14.23 5.23
C ILE A 21 -3.40 -14.60 3.74
N VAL A 22 -2.84 -15.78 3.45
CA VAL A 22 -2.56 -16.21 2.07
C VAL A 22 -3.84 -16.34 1.25
N SER A 23 -4.95 -16.76 1.85
CA SER A 23 -6.25 -16.84 1.19
C SER A 23 -6.82 -15.47 0.77
N LYS A 24 -6.25 -14.37 1.27
CA LYS A 24 -6.60 -12.99 0.93
C LYS A 24 -5.60 -12.37 -0.05
N PHE A 25 -4.76 -13.17 -0.70
CA PHE A 25 -3.90 -12.65 -1.76
C PHE A 25 -4.70 -12.38 -3.04
N GLY A 26 -4.36 -11.29 -3.73
CA GLY A 26 -4.91 -10.97 -5.03
C GLY A 26 -4.42 -11.93 -6.13
N LYS A 27 -5.03 -11.80 -7.31
CA LYS A 27 -4.89 -12.65 -8.49
C LYS A 27 -3.55 -13.37 -8.57
N SER A 28 -3.63 -14.69 -8.74
CA SER A 28 -2.50 -15.61 -8.87
C SER A 28 -1.66 -15.86 -7.62
N GLY A 29 -1.96 -15.26 -6.46
CA GLY A 29 -1.27 -15.59 -5.20
C GLY A 29 0.26 -15.45 -5.24
N GLY A 30 0.78 -14.58 -6.11
CA GLY A 30 2.22 -14.43 -6.37
C GLY A 30 2.84 -15.42 -7.37
N ARG A 31 2.03 -16.16 -8.13
CA ARG A 31 2.48 -17.08 -9.20
C ARG A 31 2.79 -16.35 -10.51
N ILE A 32 2.09 -15.25 -10.78
CA ILE A 32 2.33 -14.33 -11.89
C ILE A 32 3.10 -13.12 -11.38
N SER A 33 4.03 -12.58 -12.19
CA SER A 33 4.74 -11.36 -11.83
C SER A 33 3.74 -10.21 -11.71
N SER A 34 3.73 -9.55 -10.56
CA SER A 34 2.93 -8.35 -10.31
C SER A 34 3.74 -7.08 -10.59
N ALA A 35 4.87 -7.19 -11.29
CA ALA A 35 5.70 -6.05 -11.62
C ALA A 35 4.95 -5.10 -12.55
N PRO A 36 5.10 -3.78 -12.38
CA PRO A 36 4.46 -2.83 -13.28
C PRO A 36 5.06 -2.89 -14.68
N VAL A 37 4.27 -2.51 -15.68
CA VAL A 37 4.79 -2.15 -17.00
C VAL A 37 4.83 -0.63 -17.08
N ILE A 38 5.96 -0.07 -17.51
CA ILE A 38 6.11 1.35 -17.80
C ILE A 38 5.56 1.62 -19.20
N TYR A 39 4.66 2.57 -19.30
CA TYR A 39 4.09 3.08 -20.54
C TYR A 39 4.50 4.54 -20.77
N GLY A 40 4.50 4.95 -22.04
CA GLY A 40 4.57 6.36 -22.41
C GLY A 40 3.20 7.05 -22.33
N SER A 41 3.17 8.37 -22.58
CA SER A 41 1.91 9.13 -22.66
C SER A 41 0.96 8.64 -23.75
N ASN A 42 1.45 7.92 -24.76
CA ASN A 42 0.63 7.27 -25.79
C ASN A 42 0.18 5.84 -25.41
N PHE A 43 0.39 5.43 -24.15
CA PHE A 43 0.10 4.08 -23.64
C PHE A 43 0.76 2.94 -24.42
N LYS A 44 1.89 3.22 -25.09
CA LYS A 44 2.76 2.17 -25.63
C LYS A 44 3.75 1.72 -24.55
N PRO A 45 3.99 0.41 -24.39
CA PRO A 45 4.92 -0.10 -23.40
C PRO A 45 6.35 0.35 -23.74
N ILE A 46 7.02 0.95 -22.75
CA ILE A 46 8.43 1.36 -22.81
C ILE A 46 9.29 0.29 -22.14
N LEU A 47 8.87 -0.20 -20.97
CA LEU A 47 9.64 -1.16 -20.19
C LEU A 47 8.71 -2.12 -19.45
N ASP A 48 8.87 -3.40 -19.68
CA ASP A 48 8.10 -4.45 -19.01
C ASP A 48 8.95 -5.13 -17.93
N PHE A 49 8.72 -4.76 -16.66
CA PHE A 49 9.47 -5.34 -15.54
C PHE A 49 9.13 -6.81 -15.30
N THR A 50 8.04 -7.34 -15.84
CA THR A 50 7.70 -8.75 -15.69
C THR A 50 8.69 -9.68 -16.38
N LYS A 51 9.43 -9.16 -17.36
CA LYS A 51 10.46 -9.89 -18.11
C LYS A 51 11.81 -9.96 -17.39
N PHE A 52 12.00 -9.21 -16.30
CA PHE A 52 13.29 -9.15 -15.61
C PHE A 52 13.34 -10.16 -14.45
N PRO A 53 14.33 -11.08 -14.44
CA PRO A 53 14.42 -12.14 -13.43
C PRO A 53 14.69 -11.62 -12.01
N VAL A 54 15.27 -10.42 -11.89
CA VAL A 54 15.52 -9.76 -10.60
C VAL A 54 14.23 -9.26 -9.93
N TYR A 55 13.15 -9.11 -10.69
CA TYR A 55 11.88 -8.68 -10.13
C TYR A 55 11.15 -9.89 -9.54
N SER A 56 11.34 -10.09 -8.23
CA SER A 56 10.73 -11.22 -7.53
C SER A 56 9.21 -11.17 -7.62
N LYS A 57 8.59 -12.33 -7.86
CA LYS A 57 7.14 -12.44 -7.83
C LYS A 57 6.60 -12.08 -6.45
N SER A 58 5.44 -11.44 -6.42
CA SER A 58 4.80 -11.01 -5.19
C SER A 58 3.29 -11.13 -5.29
N ALA A 59 2.63 -11.37 -4.16
CA ALA A 59 1.18 -11.45 -4.07
C ALA A 59 0.63 -10.15 -3.46
N PRO A 60 -0.20 -9.36 -4.17
CA PRO A 60 -0.81 -8.18 -3.59
C PRO A 60 -1.80 -8.59 -2.48
N ILE A 61 -1.91 -7.79 -1.43
CA ILE A 61 -2.88 -7.97 -0.35
C ILE A 61 -3.36 -6.60 0.14
N ASN A 62 -4.61 -6.52 0.58
CA ASN A 62 -5.13 -5.32 1.21
C ASN A 62 -4.35 -5.01 2.51
N ARG A 63 -3.83 -3.78 2.61
CA ARG A 63 -3.06 -3.31 3.77
C ARG A 63 -3.81 -3.45 5.11
N VAL A 64 -5.10 -3.13 5.14
CA VAL A 64 -5.91 -3.17 6.37
C VAL A 64 -6.05 -4.60 6.83
N ILE A 65 -6.46 -5.50 5.92
CA ILE A 65 -6.57 -6.94 6.19
C ILE A 65 -5.24 -7.50 6.72
N LEU A 66 -4.12 -7.18 6.06
CA LEU A 66 -2.82 -7.66 6.48
C LEU A 66 -2.41 -7.08 7.85
N ARG A 67 -2.62 -5.78 8.07
CA ARG A 67 -2.30 -5.12 9.33
C ARG A 67 -3.07 -5.76 10.47
N ASP A 68 -4.38 -5.91 10.32
CA ASP A 68 -5.27 -6.41 11.37
C ASP A 68 -4.94 -7.86 11.69
N ALA A 69 -4.78 -8.72 10.66
CA ALA A 69 -4.36 -10.10 10.85
C ALA A 69 -3.03 -10.26 11.63
N LEU A 70 -2.09 -9.32 11.47
CA LEU A 70 -0.82 -9.33 12.20
C LEU A 70 -0.89 -8.63 13.56
N ALA A 71 -1.79 -7.66 13.74
CA ALA A 71 -1.91 -6.85 14.94
C ALA A 71 -2.83 -7.48 15.99
N ASP A 72 -3.93 -8.10 15.56
CA ASP A 72 -4.96 -8.65 16.44
C ASP A 72 -4.40 -9.67 17.43
N PRO A 73 -3.55 -10.65 17.04
CA PRO A 73 -2.98 -11.58 18.01
C PRO A 73 -2.08 -10.91 19.06
N VAL A 74 -1.40 -9.81 18.70
CA VAL A 74 -0.55 -9.04 19.60
C VAL A 74 -1.40 -8.19 20.56
N TYR A 75 -2.52 -7.66 20.05
CA TYR A 75 -3.51 -6.93 20.83
C TYR A 75 -4.20 -7.84 21.84
N ASP A 76 -4.68 -9.00 21.42
CA ASP A 76 -5.35 -10.00 22.27
C ASP A 76 -4.42 -10.52 23.37
N ALA A 77 -3.12 -10.61 23.10
CA ALA A 77 -2.09 -10.94 24.08
C ALA A 77 -1.77 -9.80 25.06
N GLY A 78 -2.41 -8.63 24.93
CA GLY A 78 -2.18 -7.44 25.75
C GLY A 78 -0.83 -6.77 25.50
N LYS A 79 -0.22 -6.99 24.33
CA LYS A 79 1.11 -6.47 23.96
C LYS A 79 1.07 -5.31 22.98
N LEU A 80 -0.10 -4.93 22.50
CA LEU A 80 -0.32 -3.75 21.66
C LEU A 80 -1.23 -2.76 22.38
N GLN A 81 -0.82 -1.49 22.44
CA GLN A 81 -1.63 -0.41 22.99
C GLN A 81 -1.89 0.66 21.91
N TYR A 82 -3.15 0.89 21.61
CA TYR A 82 -3.58 1.95 20.70
C TYR A 82 -3.66 3.31 21.42
N ASN A 83 -3.76 4.39 20.64
CA ASN A 83 -3.92 5.77 21.12
C ASN A 83 -2.77 6.28 22.00
N LYS A 84 -1.58 5.67 21.88
CA LYS A 84 -0.34 6.12 22.50
C LYS A 84 0.51 6.87 21.48
N GLU A 85 0.24 8.17 21.31
CA GLU A 85 1.07 9.00 20.43
C GLU A 85 2.41 9.31 21.11
N PHE A 86 3.49 8.81 20.52
CA PHE A 86 4.86 9.11 20.95
C PHE A 86 5.13 10.62 20.93
N GLU A 87 5.67 11.15 22.03
CA GLU A 87 6.09 12.55 22.14
C GLU A 87 7.60 12.70 22.11
N ARG A 88 8.30 12.00 23.03
CA ARG A 88 9.76 12.03 23.19
C ARG A 88 10.25 10.80 23.93
N TYR A 89 11.56 10.56 23.91
CA TYR A 89 12.21 9.63 24.83
C TYR A 89 13.34 10.30 25.61
N GLU A 90 13.82 9.66 26.67
CA GLU A 90 15.04 10.01 27.38
C GLU A 90 15.77 8.74 27.81
N ILE A 91 17.09 8.84 27.95
CA ILE A 91 17.92 7.79 28.51
C ILE A 91 18.02 8.04 30.02
N ILE A 92 17.64 7.05 30.82
CA ILE A 92 17.67 7.12 32.29
C ILE A 92 18.60 6.06 32.86
N GLN A 93 19.06 6.28 34.09
CA GLN A 93 19.70 5.24 34.87
C GLN A 93 18.78 4.73 35.97
N ASP A 94 18.64 3.41 36.07
CA ASP A 94 17.98 2.74 37.19
C ASP A 94 18.90 1.64 37.72
N LYS A 95 19.28 1.74 39.01
CA LYS A 95 20.15 0.78 39.71
C LYS A 95 21.45 0.42 38.94
N GLY A 96 22.05 1.41 38.27
CA GLY A 96 23.27 1.24 37.48
C GLY A 96 23.06 0.65 36.09
N ARG A 97 21.81 0.45 35.65
CA ARG A 97 21.44 0.04 34.30
C ARG A 97 20.91 1.24 33.51
N GLU A 98 21.34 1.37 32.27
CA GLU A 98 20.79 2.33 31.32
C GLU A 98 19.49 1.80 30.72
N LEU A 99 18.44 2.62 30.73
CA LEU A 99 17.11 2.31 30.19
C LEU A 99 16.63 3.47 29.31
N VAL A 100 15.66 3.19 28.44
CA VAL A 100 14.94 4.20 27.66
C VAL A 100 13.57 4.42 28.28
N ARG A 101 13.26 5.66 28.65
CA ARG A 101 11.91 6.08 29.02
C ARG A 101 11.24 6.79 27.86
N VAL A 102 10.06 6.32 27.47
CA VAL A 102 9.21 6.93 26.44
C VAL A 102 8.12 7.73 27.11
N TRP A 103 7.85 8.92 26.59
CA TRP A 103 6.74 9.77 26.99
C TRP A 103 5.72 9.85 25.85
N PHE A 104 4.45 9.75 26.22
CA PHE A 104 3.32 9.88 25.31
C PHE A 104 2.60 11.20 25.55
N LYS A 105 1.91 11.70 24.52
CA LYS A 105 1.20 12.99 24.59
C LYS A 105 0.08 13.06 25.64
N ASP A 106 -0.43 11.92 26.08
CA ASP A 106 -1.43 11.85 27.15
C ASP A 106 -0.81 12.01 28.55
N GLY A 107 0.50 12.26 28.64
CA GLY A 107 1.26 12.40 29.88
C GLY A 107 1.71 11.07 30.49
N SER A 108 1.29 9.94 29.93
CA SER A 108 1.77 8.62 30.36
C SER A 108 3.19 8.35 29.86
N SER A 109 3.85 7.36 30.47
CA SER A 109 5.18 6.93 30.08
C SER A 109 5.32 5.41 30.18
N ASP A 110 6.31 4.88 29.48
CA ASP A 110 6.76 3.49 29.60
C ASP A 110 8.29 3.43 29.62
N THR A 111 8.86 2.37 30.18
CA THR A 111 10.32 2.21 30.31
C THR A 111 10.74 0.83 29.83
N GLY A 112 11.80 0.77 29.03
CA GLY A 112 12.35 -0.47 28.51
C GLY A 112 13.84 -0.39 28.22
N ASP A 113 14.40 -1.51 27.81
CA ASP A 113 15.83 -1.61 27.49
C ASP A 113 16.19 -1.04 26.12
N ILE A 114 15.26 -1.19 25.16
CA ILE A 114 15.44 -0.79 23.77
C ILE A 114 14.15 -0.14 23.28
N LEU A 115 14.30 1.00 22.58
CA LEU A 115 13.24 1.62 21.80
C LEU A 115 13.49 1.39 20.31
N ILE A 116 12.54 0.77 19.62
CA ILE A 116 12.59 0.55 18.16
C ILE A 116 11.74 1.62 17.46
N GLY A 117 12.39 2.48 16.67
CA GLY A 117 11.71 3.51 15.87
C GLY A 117 11.13 2.95 14.57
N ALA A 118 9.85 2.55 14.62
CA ALA A 118 9.08 2.08 13.46
C ALA A 118 7.89 3.01 13.12
N ASP A 119 8.05 4.32 13.32
CA ASP A 119 7.01 5.37 13.26
C ASP A 119 6.85 6.04 11.87
N GLY A 120 7.49 5.50 10.84
CA GLY A 120 7.22 5.84 9.43
C GLY A 120 7.80 7.18 8.95
N SER A 121 7.25 7.71 7.85
CA SER A 121 7.81 8.86 7.14
C SER A 121 7.76 10.19 7.90
N HIS A 122 6.99 10.27 8.97
CA HIS A 122 6.90 11.45 9.85
C HIS A 122 7.65 11.24 11.16
N SER A 123 8.62 10.32 11.18
CA SER A 123 9.28 9.84 12.39
C SER A 123 9.77 10.98 13.28
N ARG A 124 9.26 11.01 14.52
CA ARG A 124 9.74 11.92 15.56
C ARG A 124 11.04 11.40 16.16
N ILE A 125 11.18 10.07 16.25
CA ILE A 125 12.39 9.40 16.73
C ILE A 125 13.58 9.74 15.82
N ASN A 126 13.40 9.70 14.50
CA ASN A 126 14.42 10.07 13.51
C ASN A 126 14.93 11.50 13.72
N LYS A 127 14.02 12.44 14.03
CA LYS A 127 14.37 13.84 14.30
C LYS A 127 15.07 14.00 15.65
N GLN A 128 14.55 13.37 16.71
CA GLN A 128 15.13 13.47 18.05
C GLN A 128 16.53 12.85 18.11
N LEU A 129 16.78 11.77 17.37
CA LEU A 129 18.12 11.18 17.21
C LEU A 129 19.10 12.07 16.44
N GLY A 130 18.63 13.13 15.79
CA GLY A 130 19.45 14.02 14.97
C GLY A 130 19.78 13.48 13.57
N LEU A 131 19.16 12.38 13.13
CA LEU A 131 19.35 11.86 11.77
C LEU A 131 18.76 12.82 10.73
N ASP A 132 17.53 13.28 10.98
CA ASP A 132 16.78 14.27 10.17
C ASP A 132 16.94 14.06 8.64
N ASN A 133 16.94 12.80 8.22
CA ASN A 133 17.25 12.38 6.85
C ASN A 133 15.98 12.06 6.03
N ILE A 134 14.80 12.16 6.64
CA ILE A 134 13.51 12.02 5.94
C ILE A 134 13.02 13.42 5.54
N ARG A 135 13.16 13.76 4.26
CA ARG A 135 12.78 15.07 3.71
C ARG A 135 11.55 14.95 2.80
N PRO A 136 10.52 15.79 2.99
CA PRO A 136 9.36 15.79 2.11
C PRO A 136 9.73 16.34 0.73
N LEU A 137 9.28 15.68 -0.32
CA LEU A 137 9.36 16.19 -1.69
C LEU A 137 8.28 17.25 -1.88
N LYS A 138 8.70 18.46 -2.26
CA LYS A 138 7.79 19.62 -2.48
C LYS A 138 7.49 19.89 -3.95
N THR A 139 8.21 19.23 -4.86
CA THR A 139 8.11 19.47 -6.31
C THR A 139 6.86 18.87 -6.92
N HIS A 140 6.31 17.82 -6.31
CA HIS A 140 5.13 17.12 -6.80
C HIS A 140 4.08 16.94 -5.72
N THR A 141 2.83 16.93 -6.15
CA THR A 141 1.66 16.60 -5.35
C THR A 141 1.05 15.31 -5.88
N ASN A 142 0.63 14.45 -4.96
CA ASN A 142 0.12 13.13 -5.27
C ASN A 142 -1.38 13.08 -4.98
N LEU A 143 -2.17 12.72 -5.97
CA LEU A 143 -3.60 12.43 -5.84
C LEU A 143 -3.75 10.92 -5.92
N VAL A 144 -4.11 10.30 -4.80
CA VAL A 144 -4.20 8.85 -4.69
C VAL A 144 -5.61 8.48 -4.25
N LEU A 145 -6.23 7.58 -5.01
CA LEU A 145 -7.52 7.00 -4.70
C LEU A 145 -7.38 5.49 -4.59
N LYS A 146 -8.10 4.92 -3.62
CA LYS A 146 -8.47 3.51 -3.62
C LYS A 146 -9.99 3.43 -3.64
N THR A 147 -10.54 2.59 -4.51
CA THR A 147 -11.99 2.40 -4.62
C THR A 147 -12.31 0.96 -4.97
N ASP A 148 -13.56 0.56 -4.75
CA ASP A 148 -14.05 -0.76 -5.09
C ASP A 148 -14.02 -0.97 -6.60
N LEU A 149 -13.67 -2.18 -7.02
CA LEU A 149 -13.59 -2.56 -8.42
C LEU A 149 -14.41 -3.85 -8.62
N PRO A 150 -15.73 -3.73 -8.82
CA PRO A 150 -16.56 -4.88 -9.14
C PRO A 150 -16.10 -5.56 -10.42
N THR A 151 -16.22 -6.89 -10.48
CA THR A 151 -15.83 -7.70 -11.63
C THR A 151 -16.51 -7.20 -12.92
N SER A 152 -17.78 -6.82 -12.82
CA SER A 152 -18.54 -6.26 -13.95
C SER A 152 -17.95 -4.97 -14.54
N ARG A 153 -17.28 -4.15 -13.72
CA ARG A 153 -16.57 -2.95 -14.17
C ARG A 153 -15.19 -3.30 -14.70
N TYR A 154 -14.46 -4.17 -14.00
CA TYR A 154 -13.14 -4.64 -14.44
C TYR A 154 -13.18 -5.23 -15.86
N LEU A 155 -14.16 -6.09 -16.15
CA LEU A 155 -14.30 -6.73 -17.47
C LEU A 155 -14.59 -5.75 -18.62
N LYS A 156 -15.06 -4.53 -18.33
CA LYS A 156 -15.29 -3.46 -19.32
C LYS A 156 -14.06 -2.59 -19.57
N MET A 157 -13.01 -2.75 -18.77
CA MET A 157 -11.76 -2.00 -18.93
C MET A 157 -10.96 -2.54 -20.12
N THR A 158 -10.02 -1.75 -20.62
CA THR A 158 -9.18 -2.18 -21.74
C THR A 158 -8.24 -3.33 -21.32
N PRO A 159 -7.85 -4.22 -22.25
CA PRO A 159 -7.02 -5.38 -21.93
C PRO A 159 -5.69 -5.04 -21.25
N GLU A 160 -5.13 -3.85 -21.49
CA GLU A 160 -3.89 -3.39 -20.87
C GLU A 160 -4.03 -3.29 -19.35
N LEU A 161 -5.19 -2.87 -18.87
CA LEU A 161 -5.48 -2.73 -17.43
C LEU A 161 -5.76 -4.07 -16.75
N HIS A 162 -5.87 -5.17 -17.52
CA HIS A 162 -6.10 -6.52 -16.98
C HIS A 162 -4.82 -7.27 -16.64
N GLN A 163 -3.70 -6.90 -17.28
CA GLN A 163 -2.49 -7.72 -17.29
C GLN A 163 -1.58 -7.43 -16.09
N THR A 164 -1.20 -6.17 -15.92
CA THR A 164 -0.19 -5.74 -14.95
C THR A 164 -0.54 -4.36 -14.39
N PRO A 165 0.00 -3.99 -13.22
CA PRO A 165 -0.01 -2.58 -12.83
C PRO A 165 0.56 -1.70 -13.94
N VAL A 166 -0.11 -0.58 -14.19
CA VAL A 166 0.31 0.41 -15.17
C VAL A 166 1.06 1.51 -14.45
N LEU A 167 2.23 1.87 -14.98
CA LEU A 167 3.00 3.03 -14.55
C LEU A 167 3.33 3.89 -15.77
N THR A 168 3.11 5.18 -15.70
CA THR A 168 3.46 6.11 -16.79
C THR A 168 4.36 7.21 -16.26
N PHE A 169 5.38 7.58 -17.04
CA PHE A 169 6.22 8.76 -16.80
C PHE A 169 6.29 9.59 -18.07
N ALA A 170 5.63 10.75 -18.06
CA ALA A 170 5.63 11.68 -19.18
C ALA A 170 5.31 13.09 -18.68
N ASP A 171 5.78 14.11 -19.40
CA ASP A 171 5.41 15.52 -19.16
C ASP A 171 5.60 16.00 -17.70
N ASN A 172 6.65 15.49 -17.04
CA ASN A 172 6.93 15.72 -15.61
C ASN A 172 5.76 15.32 -14.68
N LYS A 173 5.01 14.29 -15.08
CA LYS A 173 3.90 13.68 -14.34
C LYS A 173 4.12 12.18 -14.28
N SER A 174 3.50 11.54 -13.30
CA SER A 174 3.36 10.08 -13.32
C SER A 174 1.96 9.63 -12.99
N MET A 175 1.57 8.50 -13.55
CA MET A 175 0.29 7.85 -13.28
C MET A 175 0.56 6.41 -12.89
N TYR A 176 -0.17 5.93 -11.89
CA TYR A 176 -0.15 4.55 -11.45
C TYR A 176 -1.57 4.00 -11.41
N PHE A 177 -1.77 2.78 -11.91
CA PHE A 177 -3.00 2.04 -11.74
C PHE A 177 -2.70 0.59 -11.40
N CYS A 178 -3.40 0.02 -10.42
CA CYS A 178 -3.41 -1.42 -10.22
C CYS A 178 -4.76 -1.93 -9.70
N ALA A 179 -5.07 -3.17 -10.04
CA ALA A 179 -6.21 -3.90 -9.50
C ALA A 179 -5.76 -4.92 -8.44
N TYR A 180 -6.52 -5.02 -7.37
CA TYR A 180 -6.45 -6.07 -6.36
C TYR A 180 -7.73 -6.91 -6.48
N LEU A 181 -7.56 -8.14 -6.96
CA LEU A 181 -8.66 -9.05 -7.33
C LEU A 181 -8.42 -10.41 -6.65
N PRO A 182 -8.75 -10.58 -5.37
CA PRO A 182 -8.66 -11.86 -4.69
C PRO A 182 -9.70 -12.84 -5.25
N GLU A 183 -9.35 -14.12 -5.28
CA GLU A 183 -10.29 -15.19 -5.69
C GLU A 183 -11.38 -15.37 -4.63
N ARG A 184 -12.62 -15.59 -5.07
CA ARG A 184 -13.71 -15.98 -4.18
C ARG A 184 -13.41 -17.36 -3.62
N ARG A 185 -13.70 -17.57 -2.34
CA ARG A 185 -13.67 -18.92 -1.76
C ARG A 185 -14.88 -19.69 -2.29
N PRO A 186 -14.71 -20.91 -2.81
CA PRO A 186 -15.84 -21.72 -3.24
C PRO A 186 -16.73 -22.05 -2.04
N ASP A 187 -18.04 -21.87 -2.20
CA ASP A 187 -19.00 -22.33 -1.21
C ASP A 187 -19.15 -23.86 -1.28
N GLU A 188 -19.36 -24.50 -0.13
CA GLU A 188 -19.62 -25.95 -0.09
C GLU A 188 -20.90 -26.27 -0.88
N GLY A 189 -20.76 -26.87 -2.07
CA GLY A 189 -21.88 -27.32 -2.90
C GLY A 189 -21.93 -26.74 -4.32
N GLU A 190 -21.03 -25.82 -4.70
CA GLU A 190 -20.98 -25.29 -6.07
C GLU A 190 -20.40 -26.29 -7.08
N GLN A 191 -21.22 -26.69 -8.06
CA GLN A 191 -20.85 -27.67 -9.08
C GLN A 191 -20.15 -27.07 -10.31
N SER A 192 -20.17 -25.74 -10.48
CA SER A 192 -19.55 -25.05 -11.63
C SER A 192 -18.82 -23.79 -11.20
N LYS A 193 -17.52 -23.71 -11.47
CA LYS A 193 -16.74 -22.47 -11.27
C LYS A 193 -16.93 -21.55 -12.48
N PRO A 194 -17.31 -20.28 -12.29
CA PRO A 194 -17.29 -19.30 -13.38
C PRO A 194 -15.87 -19.09 -13.91
N GLU A 195 -15.75 -18.65 -15.16
CA GLU A 195 -14.45 -18.40 -15.82
C GLU A 195 -13.64 -17.31 -15.09
N VAL A 196 -14.32 -16.39 -14.41
CA VAL A 196 -13.76 -15.37 -13.52
C VAL A 196 -14.55 -15.38 -12.21
N ASP A 197 -13.87 -15.65 -11.09
CA ASP A 197 -14.47 -15.79 -9.76
C ASP A 197 -13.73 -14.91 -8.73
N PHE A 198 -13.83 -13.59 -8.88
CA PHE A 198 -13.25 -12.65 -7.93
C PHE A 198 -14.22 -12.35 -6.78
N ASP A 199 -13.67 -12.13 -5.59
CA ASP A 199 -14.43 -11.65 -4.45
C ASP A 199 -14.69 -10.14 -4.61
N ASP A 200 -15.84 -9.79 -5.18
CA ASP A 200 -16.25 -8.39 -5.41
C ASP A 200 -16.32 -7.57 -4.11
N THR A 201 -16.49 -8.21 -2.94
CA THR A 201 -16.51 -7.51 -1.65
C THR A 201 -15.13 -7.02 -1.20
N LEU A 202 -14.07 -7.62 -1.76
CA LEU A 202 -12.68 -7.27 -1.46
C LEU A 202 -11.97 -6.63 -2.65
N SER A 203 -12.52 -6.80 -3.85
CA SER A 203 -11.95 -6.33 -5.09
C SER A 203 -11.89 -4.81 -5.12
N SER A 204 -10.70 -4.27 -5.37
CA SER A 204 -10.47 -2.83 -5.39
C SER A 204 -9.41 -2.45 -6.41
N CYS A 205 -9.35 -1.19 -6.78
CA CYS A 205 -8.24 -0.64 -7.53
C CYS A 205 -7.59 0.53 -6.78
N MET A 206 -6.34 0.78 -7.11
CA MET A 206 -5.62 1.98 -6.74
C MET A 206 -5.33 2.78 -8.00
N PHE A 207 -5.62 4.07 -7.94
CA PHE A 207 -5.21 5.06 -8.92
C PHE A 207 -4.33 6.10 -8.22
N GLY A 208 -3.22 6.46 -8.84
CA GLY A 208 -2.34 7.52 -8.38
C GLY A 208 -1.99 8.44 -9.54
N LEU A 209 -2.09 9.74 -9.33
CA LEU A 209 -1.61 10.76 -10.25
C LEU A 209 -0.64 11.69 -9.50
N PHE A 210 0.54 11.88 -10.06
CA PHE A 210 1.60 12.69 -9.49
C PHE A 210 1.86 13.83 -10.48
N VAL A 211 1.68 15.06 -10.03
CA VAL A 211 1.79 16.25 -10.87
C VAL A 211 2.68 17.30 -10.20
N PRO A 212 3.31 18.20 -10.96
CA PRO A 212 4.07 19.29 -10.38
C PRO A 212 3.19 20.16 -9.47
N THR A 213 3.65 20.45 -8.26
CA THR A 213 2.85 21.17 -7.23
C THR A 213 2.34 22.52 -7.73
N ASN A 214 3.12 23.22 -8.56
CA ASN A 214 2.73 24.51 -9.14
C ASN A 214 1.58 24.44 -10.16
N THR A 215 1.16 23.24 -10.58
CA THR A 215 0.00 23.04 -11.46
C THR A 215 -1.29 22.75 -10.69
N VAL A 216 -1.19 22.48 -9.39
CA VAL A 216 -2.33 22.10 -8.55
C VAL A 216 -3.07 23.37 -8.10
N PRO A 217 -4.39 23.47 -8.33
CA PRO A 217 -5.19 24.57 -7.80
C PRO A 217 -5.11 24.67 -6.27
N GLU A 218 -5.08 25.90 -5.76
CA GLU A 218 -5.13 26.14 -4.32
C GLU A 218 -6.43 25.56 -3.73
N GLY A 219 -6.32 24.84 -2.61
CA GLY A 219 -7.48 24.23 -1.94
C GLY A 219 -8.08 23.02 -2.66
N LEU A 220 -7.43 22.43 -3.67
CA LEU A 220 -7.96 21.27 -4.41
C LEU A 220 -8.46 20.14 -3.49
N ALA A 221 -7.75 19.86 -2.40
CA ALA A 221 -8.10 18.79 -1.46
C ALA A 221 -9.46 18.97 -0.77
N THR A 222 -9.97 20.20 -0.68
CA THR A 222 -11.26 20.53 -0.07
C THR A 222 -12.35 20.83 -1.10
N MET A 223 -12.02 20.80 -2.40
CA MET A 223 -13.00 20.98 -3.47
C MET A 223 -13.92 19.75 -3.59
N PRO A 224 -15.11 19.89 -4.21
CA PRO A 224 -15.98 18.75 -4.52
C PRO A 224 -15.25 17.67 -5.34
N ALA A 225 -15.61 16.40 -5.14
CA ALA A 225 -14.96 15.27 -5.80
C ALA A 225 -14.99 15.36 -7.33
N GLU A 226 -16.06 15.92 -7.91
CA GLU A 226 -16.14 16.15 -9.36
C GLU A 226 -15.06 17.10 -9.87
N GLN A 227 -14.75 18.17 -9.12
CA GLN A 227 -13.71 19.12 -9.49
C GLN A 227 -12.31 18.53 -9.32
N GLN A 228 -12.11 17.72 -8.28
CA GLN A 228 -10.86 16.95 -8.11
C GLN A 228 -10.66 15.98 -9.27
N TRP A 229 -11.71 15.30 -9.71
CA TRP A 229 -11.65 14.40 -10.85
C TRP A 229 -11.43 15.12 -12.16
N GLU A 230 -12.06 16.28 -12.34
CA GLU A 230 -11.85 17.10 -13.52
C GLU A 230 -10.39 17.53 -13.63
N PHE A 231 -9.77 17.94 -12.52
CA PHE A 231 -8.34 18.26 -12.49
C PHE A 231 -7.47 17.06 -12.89
N CYS A 232 -7.73 15.88 -12.33
CA CYS A 232 -7.00 14.67 -12.69
C CYS A 232 -7.14 14.36 -14.19
N ARG A 233 -8.37 14.43 -14.73
CA ARG A 233 -8.67 14.20 -16.14
C ARG A 233 -7.98 15.21 -17.04
N SER A 234 -8.08 16.51 -16.71
CA SER A 234 -7.47 17.58 -17.49
C SER A 234 -5.94 17.48 -17.50
N SER A 235 -5.34 16.96 -16.42
CA SER A 235 -3.89 16.82 -16.29
C SER A 235 -3.28 15.79 -17.25
N VAL A 236 -4.08 14.82 -17.70
CA VAL A 236 -3.67 13.73 -18.61
C VAL A 236 -4.50 13.69 -19.90
N LYS A 237 -5.25 14.77 -20.21
CA LYS A 237 -6.16 14.81 -21.37
C LYS A 237 -5.47 14.56 -22.72
N ASP A 238 -4.20 14.93 -22.83
CA ASP A 238 -3.40 14.80 -24.05
C ASP A 238 -2.69 13.43 -24.12
N TRP A 239 -2.88 12.57 -23.12
CA TRP A 239 -2.34 11.22 -23.08
C TRP A 239 -3.31 10.25 -23.75
N ALA A 240 -2.77 9.46 -24.67
CA ALA A 240 -3.50 8.50 -25.51
C ALA A 240 -4.89 9.01 -25.95
N PRO A 241 -4.97 10.14 -26.69
CA PRO A 241 -6.25 10.75 -27.10
C PRO A 241 -7.12 9.85 -28.00
N GLN A 242 -6.55 8.75 -28.49
CA GLN A 242 -7.24 7.72 -29.27
C GLN A 242 -7.95 6.64 -28.42
N LEU A 243 -7.76 6.64 -27.10
CA LEU A 243 -8.45 5.79 -26.13
C LEU A 243 -9.54 6.60 -25.42
#